data_AF-A0A7W0HBP0-F1
#
_entry.id   AF-A0A7W0HBP0-F1
#
_cell.length_a   1.000
_cell.length_b   1.000
_cell.length_c   1.000
_cell.angle_alpha   90.00
_cell.angle_beta   90.00
_cell.angle_gamma   90.00
#
_symmetry.space_group_name_H-M   'P 1'
#
loop_
_entity.id
_entity.type
_entity.pdbx_description
1 polymer ?
#
loop_
_entity_poly.entity_id
_entity_poly.type
_entity_poly.pdbx_seq_one_letter_code
_entity_poly.pdbx_strand_id
1 'polypeptide(L)'
;AVAEAFARCLVEEDARRRVVVAVIPLLVEVGWQGADAVVVVDSPEDLAVERLVTDRGMDLADVRRRMAAQATRAQRRARADRVIVNDGSWDHLRRQADATWEWIQTVPTRSGRVQGDHGDP
;
A
#
# COMPACT_ATOMS: atom_id res chain seq x y z
N ALA A 1 18.47 2.26 6.37
CA ALA A 1 17.79 2.69 5.12
C ALA A 1 16.51 3.48 5.45
N VAL A 2 15.95 4.27 4.52
CA VAL A 2 14.69 5.04 4.73
C VAL A 2 13.56 4.13 5.24
N ALA A 3 13.44 2.90 4.71
CA ALA A 3 12.48 1.90 5.17
C ALA A 3 12.63 1.54 6.66
N GLU A 4 13.86 1.47 7.19
CA GLU A 4 14.11 1.18 8.60
C GLU A 4 13.81 2.38 9.50
N ALA A 5 14.05 3.61 9.02
CA ALA A 5 13.68 4.82 9.74
C ALA A 5 12.14 4.97 9.82
N PHE A 6 11.43 4.68 8.72
CA PHE A 6 9.97 4.62 8.69
C PHE A 6 9.42 3.53 9.61
N ALA A 7 9.96 2.31 9.56
CA ALA A 7 9.53 1.21 10.44
C ALA A 7 9.73 1.56 11.93
N ARG A 8 10.83 2.23 12.28
CA ARG A 8 11.10 2.68 13.65
C ARG A 8 10.10 3.72 14.14
N CYS A 9 9.78 4.70 13.29
CA CYS A 9 8.79 5.74 13.60
C CYS A 9 7.39 5.15 13.82
N LEU A 10 7.01 4.13 13.04
CA LEU A 10 5.73 3.43 13.20
C LEU A 10 5.64 2.62 14.50
N VAL A 11 6.75 2.00 14.93
CA VAL A 11 6.82 1.21 16.17
C VAL A 11 6.80 2.12 17.41
N GLU A 12 7.41 3.31 17.34
CA GLU A 12 7.40 4.29 18.42
C GLU A 12 6.03 4.98 18.61
N GLU A 13 5.22 5.06 17.54
CA GLU A 13 3.96 5.82 17.53
C GLU A 13 2.72 5.14 18.10
N ASP A 14 2.72 3.86 18.53
CA ASP A 14 1.74 3.49 19.58
C ASP A 14 1.86 2.11 20.24
N ALA A 15 1.73 2.12 21.58
CA ALA A 15 1.32 0.97 22.38
C ALA A 15 -0.22 0.93 22.60
N ARG A 16 -0.98 1.91 22.08
CA ARG A 16 -2.43 2.08 22.29
C ARG A 16 -3.31 2.05 21.03
N ARG A 17 -2.74 2.11 19.81
CA ARG A 17 -3.48 1.99 18.54
C ARG A 17 -3.47 0.56 18.05
N ARG A 18 -4.63 0.08 17.61
CA ARG A 18 -4.83 -1.30 17.12
C ARG A 18 -4.41 -1.48 15.65
N VAL A 19 -4.37 -0.41 14.86
CA VAL A 19 -4.08 -0.44 13.42
C VAL A 19 -3.25 0.79 13.02
N VAL A 20 -2.22 0.57 12.21
CA VAL A 20 -1.38 1.62 11.62
C VAL A 20 -1.41 1.49 10.10
N VAL A 21 -1.72 2.58 9.39
CA VAL A 21 -1.73 2.61 7.92
C VAL A 21 -0.56 3.45 7.43
N ALA A 22 0.41 2.80 6.79
CA ALA A 22 1.57 3.46 6.20
C ALA A 22 1.37 3.64 4.68
N VAL A 23 1.41 4.88 4.20
CA VAL A 23 1.31 5.20 2.76
C VAL A 23 2.71 5.25 2.16
N ILE A 24 3.07 4.23 1.39
CA ILE A 24 4.43 4.07 0.84
C ILE A 24 4.36 4.04 -0.71
N PRO A 25 4.73 5.13 -1.41
CA PRO A 25 4.60 5.23 -2.87
C PRO A 25 5.44 4.23 -3.69
N LEU A 26 6.52 3.69 -3.13
CA LEU A 26 7.46 2.77 -3.78
C LEU A 26 7.61 1.45 -3.03
N LEU A 27 6.49 0.95 -2.46
CA LEU A 27 6.50 -0.21 -1.57
C LEU A 27 7.12 -1.45 -2.19
N VAL A 28 6.87 -1.70 -3.48
CA VAL A 28 7.35 -2.90 -4.18
C VAL A 28 8.86 -2.82 -4.40
N GLU A 29 9.35 -1.63 -4.72
CA GLU A 29 10.73 -1.32 -5.04
C GLU A 29 11.61 -1.36 -3.79
N VAL A 30 11.11 -0.84 -2.67
CA VAL A 30 11.83 -0.91 -1.38
C VAL A 30 11.77 -2.31 -0.75
N GLY A 31 10.92 -3.19 -1.24
CA GLY A 31 10.80 -4.57 -0.78
C GLY A 31 10.45 -4.69 0.71
N TRP A 32 9.80 -3.68 1.29
CA TRP A 32 9.51 -3.67 2.72
C TRP A 32 8.47 -4.75 3.05
N GLN A 33 8.81 -5.62 4.00
CA GLN A 33 7.97 -6.75 4.40
C GLN A 33 7.41 -6.61 5.81
N GLY A 34 7.50 -5.43 6.44
CA GLY A 34 7.07 -5.22 7.83
C GLY A 34 5.57 -5.09 8.04
N ALA A 35 4.77 -4.95 6.98
CA ALA A 35 3.31 -4.77 7.08
C ALA A 35 2.57 -6.09 7.27
N ASP A 36 1.67 -6.18 8.25
CA ASP A 36 0.79 -7.36 8.42
C ASP A 36 -0.07 -7.66 7.18
N ALA A 37 -0.44 -6.62 6.44
CA ALA A 37 -1.17 -6.68 5.19
C ALA A 37 -0.77 -5.54 4.25
N VAL A 38 -0.87 -5.78 2.95
CA VAL A 38 -0.61 -4.82 1.88
C VAL A 38 -1.90 -4.55 1.11
N VAL A 39 -2.33 -3.29 1.12
CA VAL A 39 -3.43 -2.79 0.30
C VAL A 39 -2.87 -1.98 -0.87
N VAL A 40 -3.28 -2.33 -2.09
CA VAL A 40 -2.90 -1.57 -3.30
C VAL A 40 -4.13 -0.84 -3.84
N VAL A 41 -4.02 0.47 -4.02
CA VAL A 41 -4.99 1.26 -4.79
C VAL A 41 -4.53 1.26 -6.24
N ASP A 42 -5.38 0.77 -7.12
CA ASP A 42 -5.06 0.52 -8.52
C ASP A 42 -6.02 1.27 -9.45
N SER A 43 -5.48 1.89 -10.49
CA SER A 43 -6.23 2.60 -11.53
C SER A 43 -5.66 2.22 -12.90
N PRO A 44 -6.48 2.14 -13.97
CA PRO A 44 -5.97 2.12 -15.33
C PRO A 44 -4.97 3.25 -15.55
N GLU A 45 -3.90 2.95 -16.30
CA GLU A 45 -2.80 3.90 -16.51
C GLU A 45 -3.28 5.15 -17.25
N ASP A 46 -4.08 4.98 -18.30
CA ASP A 46 -4.63 6.09 -19.09
C ASP A 46 -5.45 7.05 -18.22
N LEU A 47 -6.29 6.50 -17.33
CA LEU A 47 -7.10 7.28 -16.40
C LEU A 47 -6.24 8.01 -15.35
N ALA A 48 -5.17 7.37 -14.87
CA ALA A 48 -4.25 7.99 -13.93
C ALA A 48 -3.50 9.16 -14.59
N VAL A 49 -3.05 8.98 -15.83
CA VAL A 49 -2.39 10.02 -16.62
C VAL A 49 -3.34 11.19 -16.85
N GLU A 50 -4.57 10.92 -17.30
CA GLU A 50 -5.59 11.95 -17.53
C GLU A 50 -5.82 12.79 -16.27
N ARG A 51 -6.04 12.16 -15.11
CA ARG A 51 -6.26 12.86 -13.84
C ARG A 51 -5.04 13.69 -13.40
N LEU A 52 -3.82 13.17 -13.59
CA LEU A 52 -2.60 13.91 -13.22
C LEU A 52 -2.38 15.14 -14.10
N VAL A 53 -2.70 15.05 -15.39
CA VAL A 53 -2.58 16.18 -16.33
C VAL A 53 -3.71 17.18 -16.10
N THR A 54 -4.97 16.72 -16.13
CA THR A 54 -6.15 17.59 -16.08
C THR A 54 -6.38 18.18 -14.69
N ASP A 55 -6.33 17.37 -13.64
CA ASP A 55 -6.71 17.83 -12.29
C ASP A 55 -5.54 18.46 -11.54
N ARG A 56 -4.30 18.04 -11.85
CA ARG A 56 -3.09 18.51 -11.14
C ARG A 56 -2.16 19.38 -12.00
N GLY A 57 -2.48 19.61 -13.27
CA GLY A 57 -1.70 20.46 -14.17
C GLY A 57 -0.28 19.94 -14.42
N MET A 58 -0.05 18.64 -14.30
CA MET A 58 1.29 18.06 -14.51
C MET A 58 1.60 17.92 -16.01
N ASP A 59 2.87 18.12 -16.37
CA ASP A 59 3.34 17.84 -17.72
C ASP A 59 3.26 16.33 -18.04
N LEU A 60 2.76 16.01 -19.24
CA LEU A 60 2.54 14.62 -19.67
C LEU A 60 3.85 13.83 -19.75
N ALA A 61 4.95 14.46 -20.19
CA ALA A 61 6.24 13.78 -20.27
C ALA A 61 6.80 13.49 -18.87
N ASP A 62 6.61 14.39 -17.91
CA ASP A 62 6.94 14.15 -16.51
C ASP A 62 6.13 13.02 -15.89
N VAL A 63 4.80 12.98 -16.13
CA VAL A 63 3.93 11.91 -15.65
C VAL A 63 4.42 10.55 -16.17
N ARG A 64 4.65 10.45 -17.48
CA ARG A 64 5.13 9.21 -18.12
C ARG A 64 6.51 8.78 -17.62
N ARG A 65 7.44 9.73 -17.42
CA ARG A 65 8.76 9.45 -16.83
C ARG A 65 8.64 8.85 -15.43
N ARG A 66 7.79 9.44 -14.58
CA ARG A 66 7.57 8.95 -13.22
C ARG A 66 6.96 7.56 -13.20
N MET A 67 5.95 7.31 -14.05
CA MET A 67 5.31 5.99 -14.15
C MET A 67 6.30 4.92 -14.62
N ALA A 68 7.19 5.25 -15.58
CA ALA A 68 8.21 4.33 -16.08
C ALA A 68 9.29 3.98 -15.05
N ALA A 69 9.51 4.83 -14.04
CA ALA A 69 10.47 4.60 -12.97
C ALA A 69 9.92 3.71 -11.84
N GLN A 70 8.63 3.38 -11.87
CA GLN A 70 7.94 2.61 -10.83
C GLN A 70 7.73 1.15 -11.27
N ALA A 71 7.51 0.27 -10.28
CA ALA A 71 7.12 -1.11 -10.52
C ALA A 71 5.82 -1.16 -11.34
N THR A 72 5.75 -2.12 -12.26
CA THR A 72 4.59 -2.30 -13.15
C THR A 72 3.31 -2.56 -12.34
N ARG A 73 2.16 -2.24 -12.94
CA ARG A 73 0.84 -2.54 -12.34
C ARG A 73 0.72 -4.00 -11.88
N ALA A 74 1.17 -4.94 -12.71
CA ALA A 74 1.13 -6.36 -12.40
C ALA A 74 1.98 -6.71 -11.16
N GLN A 75 3.19 -6.14 -11.06
CA GLN A 75 4.07 -6.34 -9.90
C GLN A 75 3.46 -5.78 -8.62
N ARG A 76 2.81 -4.60 -8.68
CA ARG A 76 2.10 -4.02 -7.53
C ARG A 76 0.95 -4.92 -7.07
N ARG A 77 0.10 -5.35 -8.01
CA ARG A 77 -1.03 -6.23 -7.69
C ARG A 77 -0.60 -7.59 -7.14
N ALA A 78 0.51 -8.15 -7.62
CA ALA A 78 1.04 -9.42 -7.13
C ALA A 78 1.52 -9.37 -5.67
N ARG A 79 1.80 -8.18 -5.14
CA ARG A 79 2.20 -7.97 -3.74
C ARG A 79 1.03 -7.60 -2.83
N ALA A 80 -0.18 -7.45 -3.36
CA ALA A 80 -1.34 -6.99 -2.62
C ALA A 80 -2.08 -8.16 -1.98
N ASP A 81 -2.37 -8.06 -0.69
CA ASP A 81 -3.36 -8.92 -0.03
C ASP A 81 -4.79 -8.47 -0.40
N ARG A 82 -4.96 -7.16 -0.64
CA ARG A 82 -6.22 -6.59 -1.12
C ARG A 82 -5.99 -5.45 -2.10
N VAL A 83 -6.85 -5.37 -3.13
CA VAL A 83 -6.80 -4.32 -4.15
C VAL A 83 -8.07 -3.47 -4.07
N ILE A 84 -7.90 -2.15 -4.02
CA ILE A 84 -8.98 -1.17 -4.23
C ILE A 84 -8.87 -0.67 -5.66
N VAL A 85 -9.93 -0.81 -6.45
CA VAL A 85 -9.96 -0.34 -7.84
C VAL A 85 -10.51 1.08 -7.89
N ASN A 86 -9.71 2.02 -8.37
CA ASN A 86 -9.99 3.46 -8.44
C ASN A 86 -10.30 3.92 -9.88
N ASP A 87 -11.20 3.19 -10.55
CA ASP A 87 -11.64 3.48 -11.92
C ASP A 87 -13.06 4.07 -11.99
N GLY A 88 -13.82 4.01 -10.90
CA GLY A 88 -15.22 4.45 -10.83
C GLY A 88 -15.43 5.81 -10.16
N SER A 89 -16.65 6.00 -9.66
CA SER A 89 -17.06 7.20 -8.91
C SER A 89 -16.50 7.25 -7.49
N TRP A 90 -16.53 8.43 -6.87
CA TRP A 90 -16.19 8.61 -5.46
C TRP A 90 -16.99 7.72 -4.52
N ASP A 91 -18.29 7.52 -4.77
CA ASP A 91 -19.12 6.64 -3.96
C ASP A 91 -18.71 5.17 -4.10
N HIS A 92 -18.29 4.76 -5.30
CA HIS A 92 -17.78 3.41 -5.53
C HIS A 92 -16.46 3.19 -4.79
N LEU A 93 -15.55 4.16 -4.85
CA LEU A 93 -14.28 4.13 -4.13
C LEU A 93 -14.50 4.09 -2.61
N ARG A 94 -15.44 4.91 -2.10
CA ARG A 94 -15.81 4.94 -0.69
C ARG A 94 -16.26 3.55 -0.20
N ARG A 95 -17.18 2.91 -0.92
CA ARG A 95 -17.65 1.55 -0.57
C ARG A 95 -16.51 0.53 -0.54
N GLN A 96 -15.58 0.60 -1.48
CA GLN A 96 -14.41 -0.28 -1.47
C GLN A 96 -13.46 0.01 -0.30
N ALA A 97 -13.27 1.27 0.06
CA ALA A 97 -12.49 1.66 1.23
C ALA A 97 -13.13 1.15 2.53
N ASP A 98 -14.44 1.31 2.69
CA ASP A 98 -15.17 0.82 3.87
C ASP A 98 -15.06 -0.71 4.00
N ALA A 99 -15.29 -1.44 2.91
CA ALA A 99 -15.11 -2.90 2.89
C ALA A 99 -13.66 -3.35 3.15
N THR A 100 -12.69 -2.52 2.78
CA THR A 100 -11.27 -2.76 3.08
C THR A 100 -10.98 -2.50 4.55
N TRP A 101 -11.58 -1.48 5.15
CA TRP A 101 -11.47 -1.19 6.57
C TRP A 101 -12.04 -2.31 7.46
N GLU A 102 -13.21 -2.84 7.11
CA GLU A 102 -13.78 -4.02 7.80
C GLU A 102 -12.84 -5.22 7.73
N TRP A 103 -12.23 -5.45 6.56
CA TRP A 103 -11.27 -6.54 6.39
C TRP A 103 -9.97 -6.33 7.18
N ILE A 104 -9.42 -5.11 7.23
CA ILE A 104 -8.21 -4.80 8.01
C ILE A 104 -8.40 -5.20 9.48
N GLN A 105 -9.60 -5.01 10.04
CA GLN A 105 -9.91 -5.38 11.42
C GLN A 105 -9.87 -6.90 11.67
N THR A 106 -9.89 -7.72 10.62
CA THR A 106 -9.78 -9.19 10.69
C THR A 106 -8.37 -9.71 10.42
N VAL A 107 -7.45 -8.85 9.98
CA VAL A 107 -6.07 -9.25 9.66
C VAL A 107 -5.35 -9.64 10.96
N PRO A 108 -4.77 -10.87 11.05
CA PRO A 108 -3.98 -11.26 12.20
C PRO A 108 -2.69 -10.43 12.29
N THR A 109 -2.35 -9.94 13.48
CA THR A 109 -1.05 -9.29 13.71
C THR A 109 0.07 -10.32 13.72
N ARG A 110 1.18 -10.05 13.04
CA ARG A 110 2.36 -10.94 13.03
C ARG A 110 2.99 -11.12 14.41
N SER A 111 2.75 -10.20 15.33
CA SER A 111 3.19 -10.29 16.74
C SER A 111 2.65 -11.53 17.48
N GLY A 112 1.67 -12.25 16.93
CA GLY A 112 1.20 -13.54 17.45
C GLY A 112 1.93 -14.80 16.92
N ARG A 113 2.91 -14.67 16.01
CA ARG A 113 3.62 -15.82 15.40
C ARG A 113 5.01 -16.13 15.97
N VAL A 114 5.46 -15.44 17.01
CA VAL A 114 6.75 -15.71 17.67
C VAL A 114 6.52 -16.30 19.07
N GLN A 115 6.01 -17.53 19.11
CA GLN A 115 6.28 -18.46 20.22
C GLN A 115 5.98 -19.88 19.72
N GLY A 116 6.99 -20.55 19.18
CA GLY A 116 6.88 -21.93 18.76
C GLY A 116 7.97 -22.29 17.77
N ASP A 117 8.92 -23.07 18.26
CA ASP A 117 9.83 -23.89 17.47
C ASP A 117 11.09 -23.20 16.91
N HIS A 118 12.08 -23.03 17.77
CA HIS A 118 13.44 -23.50 17.46
C HIS A 118 13.86 -24.41 18.62
N GLY A 119 13.46 -25.68 18.52
CA GLY A 119 14.19 -26.76 19.15
C GLY A 119 15.51 -26.96 18.42
N ASP A 120 16.61 -26.83 19.15
CA ASP A 120 17.93 -27.38 18.79
C ASP A 120 17.78 -28.86 18.35
N PRO A 121 18.64 -29.28 17.41
CA PRO A 121 19.78 -30.07 17.87
C PRO A 121 21.14 -29.58 17.38
#